data_AF-A0AA37ACX8-F1
#
_entry.id   AF-A0AA37ACX8-F1
#
_cell.length_a   1.000
_cell.length_b   1.000
_cell.length_c   1.000
_cell.angle_alpha   90.00
_cell.angle_beta   90.00
_cell.angle_gamma   90.00
#
_symmetry.space_group_name_H-M   'P 1'
#
loop_
_entity.id
_entity.type
_entity.pdbx_description
1 polymer ?
#
loop_
_entity_poly.entity_id
_entity_poly.type
_entity_poly.pdbx_seq_one_letter_code
_entity_poly.pdbx_strand_id
1 'polypeptide(L)'
;MTILADLLDQILEQDPHASAEYFLVARQYIQTQWQALHGTPMPEEALTLYMADPSCGDLTEEQKALAHRCLGEVRGSFQRTIWNVMLCDQMLKDDIIRNPREFRSLNRRRYAGGGAPETRCEPLCAPGQDNPPAPEVHPEGV
;
A
#
# COMPACT_ATOMS: atom_id res chain seq x y z
N MET A 1 -7.67 11.40 14.60
CA MET A 1 -7.80 10.17 13.81
C MET A 1 -7.87 10.54 12.34
N THR A 2 -7.36 9.71 11.45
CA THR A 2 -7.30 10.01 10.00
C THR A 2 -8.54 9.42 9.32
N ILE A 3 -9.03 10.08 8.26
CA ILE A 3 -10.22 9.64 7.48
C ILE A 3 -10.10 8.18 7.03
N LEU A 4 -8.89 7.73 6.68
CA LEU A 4 -8.62 6.35 6.25
C LEU A 4 -8.76 5.33 7.38
N ALA A 5 -8.47 5.72 8.63
CA ALA A 5 -8.66 4.85 9.78
C ALA A 5 -10.16 4.65 10.04
N ASP A 6 -10.92 5.74 10.07
CA ASP A 6 -12.36 5.70 10.30
C ASP A 6 -13.10 4.95 9.18
N LEU A 7 -12.65 5.08 7.93
CA LEU A 7 -13.22 4.35 6.81
C LEU A 7 -12.92 2.85 6.89
N LEU A 8 -11.69 2.46 7.30
CA LEU A 8 -11.38 1.06 7.53
C LEU A 8 -12.26 0.47 8.64
N ASP A 9 -12.44 1.19 9.76
CA ASP A 9 -13.27 0.71 10.86
C ASP A 9 -14.71 0.49 10.43
N GLN A 10 -15.28 1.42 9.66
CA GLN A 10 -16.63 1.25 9.09
C GLN A 10 -16.73 0.05 8.16
N ILE A 11 -15.73 -0.19 7.31
CA ILE A 11 -15.71 -1.37 6.42
C ILE A 11 -15.67 -2.66 7.24
N LEU A 12 -14.79 -2.74 8.25
CA LEU A 12 -14.65 -3.94 9.08
C LEU A 12 -15.88 -4.18 9.98
N GLU A 13 -16.59 -3.13 10.37
CA GLU A 13 -17.84 -3.24 11.14
C GLU A 13 -19.02 -3.69 10.29
N GLN A 14 -19.13 -3.20 9.05
CA GLN A 14 -20.29 -3.43 8.18
C GLN A 14 -20.17 -4.66 7.29
N ASP A 15 -18.95 -5.10 6.97
CA ASP A 15 -18.68 -6.24 6.10
C ASP A 15 -18.01 -7.38 6.87
N PRO A 16 -18.77 -8.43 7.27
CA PRO A 16 -18.23 -9.59 7.95
C PRO A 16 -17.15 -10.32 7.15
N HIS A 17 -17.22 -10.30 5.82
CA HIS A 17 -16.21 -10.93 4.97
C HIS A 17 -14.90 -10.13 5.04
N ALA A 18 -14.96 -8.80 4.93
CA ALA A 18 -13.77 -7.95 5.10
C ALA A 18 -13.14 -8.10 6.50
N SER A 19 -13.98 -8.20 7.53
CA SER A 19 -13.55 -8.45 8.91
C SER A 19 -12.83 -9.78 9.05
N ALA A 20 -13.39 -10.87 8.51
CA ALA A 20 -12.79 -12.19 8.51
C ALA A 20 -11.46 -12.22 7.74
N GLU A 21 -11.39 -11.60 6.57
CA GLU A 21 -10.17 -11.50 5.78
C GLU A 21 -9.07 -10.72 6.51
N TYR A 22 -9.40 -9.57 7.12
CA TYR A 22 -8.46 -8.81 7.94
C TYR A 22 -7.92 -9.68 9.09
N PHE A 23 -8.80 -10.37 9.79
CA PHE A 23 -8.44 -11.24 10.91
C PHE A 23 -7.49 -12.36 10.47
N LEU A 24 -7.81 -13.08 9.39
CA LEU A 24 -7.00 -14.19 8.88
C LEU A 24 -5.63 -13.70 8.40
N VAL A 25 -5.58 -12.61 7.64
CA VAL A 25 -4.33 -12.01 7.15
C VAL A 25 -3.46 -11.57 8.32
N ALA A 26 -4.03 -10.87 9.30
CA ALA A 26 -3.29 -10.41 10.47
C ALA A 26 -2.72 -11.59 11.28
N ARG A 27 -3.53 -12.62 11.54
CA ARG A 27 -3.12 -13.79 12.32
C ARG A 27 -2.00 -14.56 11.63
N GLN A 28 -2.14 -14.80 10.32
CA GLN A 28 -1.11 -15.46 9.52
C GLN A 28 0.19 -14.65 9.50
N TYR A 29 0.10 -13.33 9.37
CA TYR A 29 1.27 -12.46 9.37
C TYR A 29 1.99 -12.50 10.72
N ILE A 30 1.26 -12.40 11.84
CA ILE A 30 1.82 -12.52 13.20
C ILE A 30 2.51 -13.87 13.39
N GLN A 31 1.85 -14.97 13.04
CA GLN A 31 2.43 -16.32 13.11
C GLN A 31 3.74 -16.41 12.32
N THR A 32 3.74 -15.87 11.09
CA THR A 32 4.92 -15.90 10.21
C THR A 32 6.07 -15.10 10.81
N GLN A 33 5.80 -13.89 11.33
CA GLN A 33 6.83 -13.05 11.96
C GLN A 33 7.38 -13.71 13.24
N TRP A 34 6.51 -14.25 14.08
CA TRP A 34 6.91 -14.92 15.32
C TRP A 34 7.75 -16.17 15.04
N GLN A 35 7.29 -17.05 14.14
CA GLN A 35 8.01 -18.25 13.72
C GLN A 35 9.40 -17.91 13.16
N ALA A 36 9.52 -16.82 12.39
CA ALA A 36 10.81 -16.39 11.83
C ALA A 36 11.82 -15.93 12.92
N LEU A 37 11.32 -15.34 14.01
CA LEU A 37 12.16 -14.83 15.10
C LEU A 37 12.51 -15.91 16.15
N HIS A 38 11.57 -16.81 16.43
CA HIS A 38 11.67 -17.75 17.56
C HIS A 38 11.76 -19.22 17.15
N GLY A 39 11.58 -19.55 15.87
CA GLY A 39 11.65 -20.93 15.36
C GLY A 39 10.48 -21.82 15.79
N THR A 40 9.50 -21.29 16.52
CA THR A 40 8.29 -21.99 16.98
C THR A 40 7.07 -21.11 16.79
N PRO A 41 5.87 -21.68 16.58
CA PRO A 41 4.68 -20.89 16.35
C PRO A 41 4.17 -20.28 17.66
N MET A 42 3.44 -19.17 17.55
CA MET A 42 2.74 -18.58 18.69
C MET A 42 1.52 -19.48 19.02
N PRO A 43 1.10 -19.62 20.30
CA PRO A 43 -0.10 -20.38 20.63
C PRO A 43 -1.33 -19.80 19.91
N GLU A 44 -1.94 -20.60 19.03
CA GLU A 44 -2.94 -20.09 18.06
C GLU A 44 -4.23 -19.63 18.75
N GLU A 45 -4.71 -20.38 19.73
CA GLU A 45 -5.91 -20.04 20.49
C GLU A 45 -5.70 -18.77 21.32
N ALA A 46 -4.55 -18.64 21.99
CA ALA A 46 -4.22 -17.44 22.76
C ALA A 46 -4.10 -16.21 21.86
N LEU A 47 -3.48 -16.34 20.69
CA LEU A 47 -3.42 -15.29 19.69
C LEU A 47 -4.80 -14.91 19.15
N THR A 48 -5.64 -15.90 18.86
CA THR A 48 -7.01 -15.68 18.35
C THR A 48 -7.84 -14.89 19.36
N LEU A 49 -7.75 -15.25 20.65
CA LEU A 49 -8.41 -14.52 21.74
C LEU A 49 -7.88 -13.09 21.87
N TYR A 50 -6.55 -12.90 21.88
CA TYR A 50 -5.92 -11.58 21.98
C TYR A 50 -6.32 -10.64 20.83
N MET A 51 -6.45 -11.18 19.61
CA MET A 51 -6.86 -10.40 18.44
C MET A 51 -8.33 -9.97 18.50
N ALA A 52 -9.20 -10.78 19.11
CA ALA A 52 -10.61 -10.45 19.32
C ALA A 52 -10.79 -9.45 20.49
N ASP A 53 -10.04 -9.65 21.57
CA ASP A 53 -10.01 -8.79 22.74
C ASP A 53 -8.58 -8.78 23.33
N PRO A 54 -7.86 -7.65 23.30
CA PRO A 54 -6.49 -7.54 23.82
C PRO A 54 -6.34 -7.85 25.32
N SER A 55 -7.44 -7.87 26.08
CA SER A 55 -7.46 -8.28 27.50
C SER A 55 -7.55 -9.80 27.68
N CYS A 56 -7.81 -10.55 26.62
CA CYS A 56 -7.94 -12.00 26.59
C CYS A 56 -6.70 -12.68 25.97
N GLY A 57 -6.55 -13.98 26.24
CA GLY A 57 -5.45 -14.80 25.74
C GLY A 57 -4.23 -14.81 26.66
N ASP A 58 -3.72 -16.00 26.96
CA ASP A 58 -2.55 -16.22 27.82
C ASP A 58 -1.24 -16.05 27.02
N LEU A 59 -1.09 -14.91 26.36
CA LEU A 59 0.14 -14.53 25.65
C LEU A 59 1.13 -13.88 26.62
N THR A 60 2.42 -14.14 26.41
CA THR A 60 3.48 -13.40 27.10
C THR A 60 3.51 -11.94 26.65
N GLU A 61 4.10 -11.05 27.46
CA GLU A 61 4.22 -9.63 27.10
C GLU A 61 5.01 -9.41 25.79
N GLU A 62 6.00 -10.27 25.52
CA GLU A 62 6.75 -10.26 24.26
C GLU A 62 5.85 -10.62 23.07
N GLN A 63 5.03 -11.66 23.21
CA GLN A 63 4.08 -12.08 22.18
C GLN A 63 3.04 -10.99 21.91
N LYS A 64 2.50 -10.37 22.96
CA LYS A 64 1.57 -9.23 22.86
C LYS A 64 2.20 -8.04 22.15
N ALA A 65 3.44 -7.68 22.50
CA ALA A 65 4.14 -6.56 21.88
C ALA A 65 4.36 -6.80 20.38
N LEU A 66 4.76 -8.01 19.97
CA LEU A 66 4.89 -8.37 18.57
C LEU A 66 3.54 -8.37 17.85
N ALA A 67 2.53 -9.01 18.44
CA ALA A 67 1.19 -9.07 17.86
C ALA A 67 0.62 -7.66 17.65
N HIS A 68 0.75 -6.76 18.63
CA HIS A 68 0.31 -5.38 18.53
C HIS A 68 1.01 -4.61 17.40
N ARG A 69 2.34 -4.74 17.30
CA ARG A 69 3.12 -4.11 16.21
C ARG A 69 2.64 -4.61 14.84
N CYS A 70 2.54 -5.92 14.68
CA CYS A 70 2.11 -6.54 13.43
C CYS A 70 0.65 -6.20 13.06
N LEU A 71 -0.25 -6.10 14.03
CA LEU A 71 -1.62 -5.60 13.80
C LEU A 71 -1.59 -4.18 13.24
N GLY A 72 -0.75 -3.30 13.78
CA GLY A 72 -0.55 -1.95 13.25
C GLY A 72 -0.03 -1.95 11.80
N GLU A 73 0.92 -2.82 11.47
CA GLU A 73 1.47 -2.95 10.12
C GLU A 73 0.42 -3.43 9.11
N VAL A 74 -0.36 -4.45 9.47
CA VAL A 74 -1.43 -5.01 8.63
C VAL A 74 -2.56 -3.99 8.47
N ARG A 75 -2.97 -3.34 9.57
CA ARG A 75 -3.97 -2.25 9.53
C ARG A 75 -3.53 -1.12 8.61
N GLY A 76 -2.27 -0.70 8.69
CA GLY A 76 -1.70 0.29 7.78
C GLY A 76 -1.70 -0.17 6.31
N SER A 77 -1.53 -1.47 6.06
CA SER A 77 -1.62 -2.05 4.71
C SER A 77 -3.04 -1.95 4.14
N PHE A 78 -4.06 -2.29 4.94
CA PHE A 78 -5.47 -2.17 4.55
C PHE A 78 -5.85 -0.71 4.27
N GLN A 79 -5.43 0.23 5.13
CA GLN A 79 -5.64 1.66 4.91
C GLN A 79 -5.00 2.15 3.59
N ARG A 80 -3.78 1.71 3.29
CA ARG A 80 -3.12 2.01 2.01
C ARG A 80 -3.87 1.42 0.82
N THR A 81 -4.42 0.22 0.96
CA THR A 81 -5.25 -0.40 -0.09
C THR A 81 -6.50 0.43 -0.37
N ILE A 82 -7.21 0.87 0.67
CA ILE A 82 -8.38 1.75 0.54
C ILE A 82 -8.01 3.05 -0.18
N TRP A 83 -6.92 3.71 0.25
CA TRP A 83 -6.39 4.90 -0.43
C TRP A 83 -6.09 4.65 -1.90
N ASN A 84 -5.40 3.54 -2.21
CA ASN A 84 -5.02 3.20 -3.56
C ASN A 84 -6.23 2.93 -4.47
N VAL A 85 -7.30 2.33 -3.95
CA VAL A 85 -8.55 2.12 -4.70
C VAL A 85 -9.21 3.46 -5.00
N MET A 86 -9.37 4.33 -4.00
CA MET A 86 -9.96 5.67 -4.19
C MET A 86 -9.15 6.53 -5.17
N LEU A 87 -7.83 6.50 -5.04
CA LEU A 87 -6.93 7.23 -5.94
C LEU A 87 -7.02 6.69 -7.37
N CYS A 88 -7.06 5.37 -7.57
CA CYS A 88 -7.21 4.77 -8.89
C CYS A 88 -8.55 5.17 -9.55
N ASP A 89 -9.65 5.15 -8.78
CA ASP A 89 -10.96 5.56 -9.27
C ASP A 89 -10.98 7.03 -9.70
N GLN A 90 -10.40 7.92 -8.89
CA GLN A 90 -10.31 9.34 -9.23
C GLN A 90 -9.46 9.57 -10.49
N MET A 91 -8.30 8.92 -10.60
CA MET A 91 -7.43 9.06 -11.78
C MET A 91 -8.07 8.52 -13.06
N LEU A 92 -8.97 7.54 -12.97
CA LEU A 92 -9.76 7.07 -14.11
C LEU A 92 -10.81 8.09 -14.53
N LYS A 93 -11.49 8.72 -13.56
CA LYS A 93 -12.51 9.76 -13.83
C LYS A 93 -11.91 11.02 -14.43
N ASP A 94 -10.68 11.34 -14.07
CA ASP A 94 -9.94 12.51 -14.56
C ASP A 94 -9.17 12.24 -15.87
N ASP A 95 -9.36 11.06 -16.50
CA ASP A 95 -8.64 10.61 -17.71
C ASP A 95 -7.10 10.64 -17.60
N ILE A 96 -6.55 10.66 -16.37
CA ILE A 96 -5.11 10.63 -16.11
C ILE A 96 -4.52 9.26 -16.47
N ILE A 97 -5.28 8.19 -16.23
CA ILE A 97 -4.93 6.82 -16.60
C ILE A 97 -6.06 6.18 -17.40
N ARG A 98 -5.71 5.25 -18.28
CA ARG A 98 -6.67 4.58 -19.16
C ARG A 98 -7.30 3.34 -18.54
N ASN A 99 -6.62 2.73 -17.57
CA ASN A 99 -7.09 1.50 -16.92
C ASN A 99 -6.39 1.24 -15.57
N PRO A 100 -6.95 0.40 -14.69
CA PRO A 100 -6.34 0.06 -13.39
C PRO A 100 -4.96 -0.60 -13.47
N ARG A 101 -4.61 -1.22 -14.61
CA ARG A 101 -3.28 -1.84 -14.79
C ARG A 101 -2.19 -0.77 -14.88
N GLU A 102 -2.49 0.36 -15.52
CA GLU A 102 -1.60 1.53 -15.57
C GLU A 102 -1.35 2.09 -14.18
N PHE A 103 -2.39 2.28 -13.36
CA PHE A 103 -2.26 2.65 -11.95
C PHE A 103 -1.32 1.71 -11.19
N ARG A 104 -1.54 0.39 -11.31
CA ARG A 104 -0.70 -0.61 -10.64
C ARG A 104 0.76 -0.50 -11.06
N SER A 105 1.04 -0.18 -12.32
CA SER A 105 2.40 0.00 -12.82
C SER A 105 3.10 1.22 -12.22
N LEU A 106 2.38 2.33 -12.06
CA LEU A 106 2.87 3.55 -11.40
C LEU A 106 3.12 3.30 -9.91
N ASN A 107 2.16 2.63 -9.25
CA ASN A 107 2.22 2.41 -7.82
C ASN A 107 3.26 1.35 -7.42
N ARG A 108 3.54 0.36 -8.30
CA ARG A 108 4.62 -0.61 -8.09
C ARG A 108 5.98 0.08 -7.91
N ARG A 109 6.22 1.19 -8.60
CA ARG A 109 7.47 1.98 -8.43
C ARG A 109 7.55 2.69 -7.08
N ARG A 110 6.40 3.04 -6.48
CA ARG A 110 6.35 3.70 -5.16
C ARG A 110 6.59 2.75 -3.98
N TYR A 111 6.32 1.45 -4.16
CA TYR A 111 6.36 0.45 -3.06
C TYR A 111 7.35 -0.70 -3.26
N ALA A 112 8.05 -0.77 -4.39
CA ALA A 112 9.23 -1.64 -4.51
C ALA A 112 10.33 -1.04 -3.62
N GLY A 113 10.60 -1.67 -2.47
CA GLY A 113 11.65 -1.22 -1.56
C GLY A 113 13.01 -1.15 -2.25
N GLY A 114 13.53 0.07 -2.39
CA GLY A 114 14.96 0.41 -2.50
C GLY A 114 15.71 0.00 -3.78
N GLY A 115 15.94 0.97 -4.67
CA GLY A 115 17.01 0.88 -5.68
C GLY A 115 16.91 1.89 -6.84
N ALA A 116 17.63 3.01 -6.72
CA ALA A 116 17.99 4.00 -7.74
C ALA A 116 17.01 5.20 -7.99
N PRO A 117 17.57 6.39 -8.32
CA PRO A 117 17.05 7.68 -7.89
C PRO A 117 16.02 8.28 -8.85
N GLU A 118 15.25 9.20 -8.29
CA GLU A 118 14.42 10.23 -8.94
C GLU A 118 14.55 10.31 -10.46
N THR A 119 13.65 9.63 -11.16
CA THR A 119 13.21 10.16 -12.45
C THR A 119 12.33 11.36 -12.12
N ARG A 120 12.95 12.54 -12.19
CA ARG A 120 12.36 13.83 -12.54
C ARG A 120 10.91 13.65 -12.96
N CYS A 121 9.97 14.15 -12.16
CA CYS A 121 8.61 14.38 -12.64
C CYS A 121 8.76 15.35 -13.82
N GLU A 122 8.79 14.82 -15.04
CA GLU A 122 8.48 15.65 -16.19
C GLU A 122 7.04 16.12 -16.01
N PRO A 123 6.78 17.43 -15.99
CA PRO A 123 5.42 17.91 -15.99
C PRO A 123 4.79 17.48 -17.31
N LEU A 124 3.91 16.48 -17.25
CA LEU A 124 2.89 16.24 -18.27
C LEU A 124 1.92 17.43 -18.24
N CYS A 125 2.36 18.58 -18.74
CA CYS A 125 1.57 19.73 -19.20
C CYS A 125 2.51 20.88 -19.58
N ALA A 126 2.85 21.00 -20.87
CA ALA A 126 3.13 22.29 -21.48
C ALA A 126 2.69 22.23 -22.96
N PRO A 127 1.62 22.95 -23.37
CA PRO A 127 1.31 23.11 -24.77
C PRO A 127 2.22 24.19 -25.37
N GLY A 128 2.95 23.82 -26.43
CA GLY A 128 3.56 24.73 -27.40
C GLY A 128 4.81 25.50 -26.94
N GLN A 129 5.98 25.07 -27.41
CA GLN A 129 7.03 25.99 -27.84
C GLN A 129 7.70 25.43 -29.10
N ASP A 130 7.78 26.31 -30.09
CA ASP A 130 8.21 26.10 -31.46
C ASP A 130 9.59 25.45 -31.58
N ASN A 131 9.70 24.45 -32.46
CA ASN A 131 11.01 24.02 -32.97
C ASN A 131 11.65 25.19 -33.74
N PRO A 132 12.89 25.61 -33.44
CA PRO A 132 13.62 26.46 -34.36
C PRO A 132 13.91 25.66 -35.64
N PRO A 133 13.82 26.27 -36.83
CA PRO A 133 14.05 25.57 -38.09
C PRO A 133 15.53 25.15 -38.19
N ALA A 134 15.76 24.01 -38.83
CA ALA A 134 17.08 23.50 -39.17
C ALA A 134 17.87 24.54 -40.00
N PRO A 135 19.20 24.67 -39.81
CA PRO A 135 19.97 25.59 -40.63
C PRO A 135 19.98 25.14 -42.09
N GLU A 136 19.52 26.03 -42.96
CA GLU A 136 19.57 25.91 -44.42
C GLU A 136 21.02 25.79 -44.87
N VAL A 137 21.33 24.67 -45.53
CA VAL A 137 22.55 24.51 -46.32
C VAL A 137 22.28 25.22 -47.66
N HIS A 138 22.96 26.34 -47.90
CA HIS A 138 23.04 26.93 -49.24
C HIS A 138 24.43 26.68 -49.86
N PRO A 139 24.50 26.28 -51.15
CA PRO A 139 25.74 25.92 -51.84
C PRO A 139 26.37 27.10 -52.61
N GLU A 140 27.62 26.88 -53.04
CA GLU A 140 28.42 27.64 -54.03
C GLU A 140 29.05 28.96 -53.53
N GLY A 141 30.32 29.32 -53.79
CA GLY A 141 31.34 28.84 -54.71
C GLY A 141 32.05 30.06 -55.33
N VAL A 142 33.37 30.17 -55.19
CA VAL A 142 34.34 30.77 -56.15
C VAL A 142 35.68 30.06 -55.96
#